data_AF-A0A1M6SPN0-F1
#
_entry.id   AF-A0A1M6SPN0-F1
#
_cell.length_a   1.000
_cell.length_b   1.000
_cell.length_c   1.000
_cell.angle_alpha   90.00
_cell.angle_beta   90.00
_cell.angle_gamma   90.00
#
_symmetry.space_group_name_H-M   'P 1'
#
loop_
_entity.id
_entity.type
_entity.pdbx_description
1 polymer ?
#
loop_
_entity_poly.entity_id
_entity_poly.type
_entity_poly.pdbx_seq_one_letter_code
_entity_poly.pdbx_strand_id
1 'polypeptide(L)' 'MAITKPVRPKSAESFISGAPDASVAAQVKGVRRGTKQQITLTIAPELLAKVDEMAERMGQSRAALINLAIYRTVEGGV' A
#
# COMPACT_ATOMS: atom_id res chain seq x y z
N MET A 1 11.34 -45.71 -35.68
CA MET A 1 11.49 -44.24 -35.64
C MET A 1 10.41 -43.68 -34.73
N ALA A 2 10.76 -43.08 -33.59
CA ALA A 2 9.82 -42.37 -32.74
C ALA A 2 10.04 -40.87 -32.92
N ILE A 3 9.05 -40.16 -33.46
CA ILE A 3 9.10 -38.70 -33.64
C ILE A 3 8.67 -38.08 -32.32
N THR A 4 9.63 -37.61 -31.53
CA THR A 4 9.34 -36.82 -30.33
C THR A 4 8.92 -35.41 -30.77
N LYS A 5 7.78 -34.95 -30.27
CA LYS A 5 7.20 -33.64 -30.63
C LYS A 5 8.14 -32.51 -30.18
N PRO A 6 8.37 -31.47 -31.01
CA PRO A 6 9.24 -30.36 -30.66
C PRO A 6 8.64 -29.57 -29.49
N VAL A 7 9.44 -29.39 -28.43
CA VAL A 7 9.09 -28.54 -27.29
C VAL A 7 9.12 -27.08 -27.78
N ARG A 8 7.98 -26.39 -27.70
CA ARG A 8 7.90 -24.97 -28.06
C ARG A 8 8.83 -24.14 -27.17
N PRO A 9 9.57 -23.17 -27.72
CA PRO A 9 10.40 -22.28 -26.92
C PRO A 9 9.51 -21.49 -25.96
N LYS A 10 9.85 -21.55 -24.67
CA LYS A 10 9.23 -20.69 -23.65
C LYS A 10 9.46 -19.23 -24.07
N SER A 11 8.40 -18.42 -24.13
CA SER A 11 8.48 -17.04 -24.59
C SER A 11 9.41 -16.22 -23.69
N ALA A 12 10.05 -15.18 -24.24
CA ALA A 12 10.90 -14.28 -23.48
C ALA A 12 10.17 -13.69 -22.25
N GLU A 13 8.87 -13.45 -22.37
CA GLU A 13 8.00 -13.01 -21.26
C GLU A 13 7.96 -14.01 -20.10
N SER A 14 7.91 -15.31 -20.39
CA SER A 14 7.91 -16.36 -19.35
C SER A 14 9.26 -16.53 -18.64
N PHE A 15 10.35 -16.18 -19.33
CA PHE A 15 11.69 -16.11 -18.73
C PHE A 15 11.83 -14.86 -17.86
N ILE A 16 11.37 -13.71 -18.36
CA ILE A 16 11.36 -12.44 -17.64
C ILE A 16 10.52 -12.61 -16.37
N SER A 17 9.25 -13.07 -16.45
CA SER A 17 8.37 -13.24 -15.28
C SER A 17 8.83 -14.27 -14.25
N GLY A 18 9.74 -15.18 -14.62
CA GLY A 18 10.26 -16.23 -13.74
C GLY A 18 11.43 -15.79 -12.87
N ALA A 19 11.98 -14.59 -13.11
CA ALA A 19 13.09 -14.06 -12.35
C ALA A 19 12.62 -13.59 -10.94
N PRO A 20 13.44 -13.73 -9.89
CA PRO A 20 13.04 -13.39 -8.52
C PRO A 20 12.72 -11.89 -8.33
N ASP A 21 13.25 -11.03 -9.21
CA ASP A 21 12.94 -9.61 -9.36
C ASP A 21 11.67 -9.33 -10.19
N ALA A 22 11.26 -10.28 -11.02
CA ALA A 22 10.10 -10.13 -11.91
C ALA A 22 8.76 -10.46 -11.26
N SER A 23 8.76 -10.60 -9.93
CA SER A 23 7.53 -10.54 -9.15
C SER A 23 6.91 -9.15 -9.32
N VAL A 24 6.05 -9.02 -10.34
CA VAL A 24 4.92 -8.10 -10.35
C VAL A 24 3.88 -8.60 -9.33
N ALA A 25 4.34 -8.95 -8.13
CA ALA A 25 3.49 -8.96 -6.96
C ALA A 25 3.05 -7.50 -6.83
N ALA A 26 1.75 -7.24 -6.94
CA ALA A 26 1.15 -5.93 -6.70
C ALA A 26 1.86 -5.29 -5.51
N GLN A 27 2.82 -4.40 -5.81
CA GLN A 27 3.78 -3.99 -4.81
C GLN A 27 2.98 -3.18 -3.81
N VAL A 28 2.71 -3.77 -2.65
CA VAL A 28 2.12 -3.06 -1.53
C VAL A 28 3.16 -2.02 -1.14
N LYS A 29 3.06 -0.83 -1.74
CA LYS A 29 4.02 0.26 -1.58
C LYS A 29 4.00 0.68 -0.11
N GLY A 30 5.08 0.39 0.59
CA GLY A 30 5.36 0.92 1.92
C GLY A 30 5.84 -0.13 2.92
N VAL A 31 6.49 0.36 3.97
CA VAL A 31 7.04 -0.47 5.04
C VAL A 31 5.91 -0.91 5.98
N ARG A 32 5.82 -2.21 6.27
CA ARG A 32 4.93 -2.70 7.33
C ARG A 32 5.55 -2.42 8.70
N ARG A 33 4.75 -1.88 9.61
CA ARG A 33 5.10 -1.66 11.02
C ARG A 33 4.11 -2.45 11.88
N GLY A 34 4.51 -3.66 12.29
CA GLY A 34 3.62 -4.60 12.95
C GLY A 34 2.44 -4.99 12.04
N THR A 35 1.22 -4.78 12.51
CA THR A 35 -0.02 -5.05 11.74
C THR A 35 -0.45 -3.90 10.83
N LYS A 36 0.26 -2.77 10.84
CA LYS A 36 -0.12 -1.56 10.11
C LYS A 36 0.80 -1.31 8.91
N GLN A 37 0.23 -0.77 7.83
CA GLN A 37 0.96 -0.29 6.67
C GLN A 37 1.36 1.17 6.87
N GLN A 38 2.64 1.52 6.71
CA GLN A 38 3.08 2.91 6.70
C GLN A 38 2.72 3.56 5.35
N ILE A 39 2.13 4.75 5.40
CA ILE A 39 1.83 5.58 4.24
C ILE A 39 2.48 6.95 4.37
N THR A 40 2.85 7.55 3.24
CA THR A 40 3.25 8.96 3.15
C THR A 40 2.08 9.75 2.59
N LEU A 41 1.67 10.81 3.29
CA LEU A 41 0.58 11.69 2.88
C LEU A 41 1.11 13.12 2.76
N THR A 42 0.75 13.81 1.69
CA THR A 42 0.94 15.26 1.57
C THR A 42 -0.38 15.95 1.89
N ILE A 43 -0.36 16.97 2.76
CA ILE A 43 -1.53 17.70 3.20
C ILE A 43 -1.22 19.20 3.23
N ALA A 44 -2.24 20.04 3.02
CA ALA A 44 -2.07 21.49 3.11
C ALA A 44 -1.64 21.89 4.54
N PRO A 45 -0.67 22.81 4.70
CA PRO A 45 -0.16 23.20 6.02
C PRO A 45 -1.26 23.78 6.91
N GLU A 46 -2.17 24.57 6.34
CA GLU A 46 -3.32 25.15 7.06
C GLU A 46 -4.27 24.08 7.61
N LEU A 47 -4.45 22.98 6.88
CA LEU A 47 -5.28 21.88 7.34
C LEU A 47 -4.56 21.06 8.42
N LEU A 48 -3.25 20.87 8.27
CA LEU A 48 -2.43 20.18 9.27
C LEU A 48 -2.48 20.90 10.62
N ALA A 49 -2.39 22.23 10.64
CA ALA A 49 -2.49 23.03 11.86
C ALA A 49 -3.84 22.83 12.58
N LYS A 50 -4.94 22.80 11.82
CA LYS A 50 -6.27 22.53 12.38
C LYS A 50 -6.41 21.12 12.97
N VAL A 51 -5.77 20.13 12.33
CA VAL A 51 -5.75 18.75 12.84
C VAL A 51 -4.99 18.70 14.17
N ASP A 52 -3.86 19.40 14.28
CA ASP A 52 -3.07 19.45 15.50
C ASP A 52 -3.82 20.09 16.65
N GLU A 53 -4.44 21.25 16.42
CA GLU A 53 -5.25 21.93 17.43
C GLU A 53 -6.41 21.06 17.92
N MET A 54 -7.10 20.36 17.00
CA MET A 54 -8.17 19.43 17.36
C MET A 54 -7.64 18.22 18.14
N ALA A 55 -6.47 17.70 17.78
CA ALA A 55 -5.84 16.57 18.47
C ALA A 55 -5.47 16.95 19.92
N GLU A 56 -4.89 18.13 20.12
CA GLU A 56 -4.54 18.66 21.45
C GLU A 56 -5.79 18.82 22.32
N ARG A 57 -6.85 19.44 21.80
CA ARG A 57 -8.13 19.60 22.54
C ARG A 57 -8.75 18.26 22.95
N MET A 58 -8.56 17.21 22.16
CA MET A 58 -9.07 15.86 22.43
C MET A 58 -8.11 15.01 23.28
N GLY A 59 -6.90 15.51 23.59
CA GLY A 59 -5.86 14.72 24.27
C GLY A 59 -5.37 13.52 23.45
N GLN A 60 -5.43 13.61 22.13
CA GLN A 60 -5.05 12.54 21.20
C GLN A 60 -3.78 12.92 20.44
N SER A 61 -3.06 11.92 19.92
CA SER A 61 -1.99 12.19 18.95
C SER A 61 -2.59 12.57 17.58
N ARG A 62 -1.86 13.38 16.80
CA ARG A 62 -2.20 13.68 15.39
C ARG A 62 -2.53 12.41 14.60
N ALA A 63 -1.71 11.38 14.73
CA ALA A 63 -1.89 10.11 14.02
C ALA A 63 -3.16 9.36 14.46
N ALA A 64 -3.50 9.39 15.75
CA ALA A 64 -4.74 8.78 16.25
C ALA A 64 -5.97 9.48 15.68
N LEU A 65 -5.96 10.82 15.64
CA LEU A 65 -7.06 11.60 15.07
C LEU A 65 -7.23 11.38 13.57
N ILE A 66 -6.14 11.33 12.81
CA ILE A 66 -6.19 11.01 11.36
C ILE A 66 -6.78 9.61 11.14
N ASN A 67 -6.34 8.60 11.91
CA ASN A 67 -6.88 7.25 11.79
C ASN A 67 -8.38 7.19 12.17
N LEU A 68 -8.79 7.92 13.20
CA LEU A 68 -10.20 8.00 13.60
C LEU A 68 -11.06 8.62 12.50
N ALA A 69 -10.59 9.70 11.88
CA ALA A 69 -11.29 10.34 10.78
C ALA A 69 -11.43 9.38 9.58
N ILE A 70 -10.36 8.70 9.20
CA ILE A 70 -10.40 7.70 8.12
C ILE A 70 -11.37 6.57 8.46
N TYR A 71 -11.32 6.03 9.68
CA TYR A 71 -12.22 4.97 10.12
C TYR A 71 -13.69 5.40 10.05
N ARG A 72 -14.02 6.60 10.55
CA ARG A 72 -15.38 7.15 10.48
C ARG A 72 -15.86 7.31 9.04
N THR A 73 -15.00 7.76 8.13
CA THR A 73 -15.38 7.93 6.72
C THR A 73 -15.56 6.60 6.00
N VAL A 74 -14.71 5.60 6.27
CA VAL A 74 -14.74 4.30 5.58
C VAL A 74 -15.81 3.37 6.14
N GLU A 75 -15.88 3.24 7.46
CA GLU A 75 -16.74 2.27 8.15
C GLU A 75 -18.01 2.91 8.71
N GLY A 76 -17.94 4.19 9.08
CA GLY A 76 -19.05 4.89 9.71
C GLY A 76 -20.16 5.31 8.76
N GLY A 77 -19.92 5.24 7.44
CA GLY A 77 -20.86 5.67 6.40
C GLY A 77 -21.13 7.17 6.47
N VAL A 78 -20.61 7.92 5.51
CA VAL A 78 -21.05 9.32 5.30
C VAL A 78 -22.42 9.31 4.65
#